data_AF-A0AAU4ZMM1-F1
#
_entry.id   AF-A0AAU4ZMM1-F1
#
_cell.length_a   1.000
_cell.length_b   1.000
_cell.length_c   1.000
_cell.angle_alpha   90.00
_cell.angle_beta   90.00
_cell.angle_gamma   90.00
#
_symmetry.space_group_name_H-M   'P 1'
#
loop_
_entity.id
_entity.type
_entity.pdbx_description
1 polymer ?
#
loop_
_entity_poly.entity_id
_entity_poly.type
_entity_poly.pdbx_seq_one_letter_code
_entity_poly.pdbx_strand_id
1 'polypeptide(L)' 'MTAHEEATERAKQYERFARGYAKKAQEGDAGAAQLAQTFASLAVAARMERMDWRMRVLGGQLEDVKKSMDLLRRKLPER' A
#
# COMPACT_ATOMS: atom_id res chain seq x y z
N MET A 1 -0.80 5.65 -15.49
CA MET A 1 -0.92 5.42 -14.04
C MET A 1 -0.14 4.15 -13.74
N THR A 2 0.63 4.11 -12.67
CA THR A 2 1.39 2.92 -12.27
C THR A 2 0.52 2.00 -11.41
N ALA A 3 0.83 0.70 -11.36
CA ALA A 3 0.06 -0.27 -10.58
C ALA A 3 -0.07 0.09 -9.08
N HIS A 4 0.91 0.80 -8.49
CA HIS A 4 0.86 1.22 -7.09
C HIS A 4 0.03 2.50 -6.87
N GLU A 5 -0.05 3.39 -7.86
CA GLU A 5 -0.99 4.51 -7.87
C GLU A 5 -2.43 3.97 -8.01
N GLU A 6 -2.63 2.99 -8.88
CA GLU A 6 -3.90 2.26 -9.02
C GLU A 6 -4.32 1.57 -7.72
N ALA A 7 -3.39 0.94 -6.99
CA ALA A 7 -3.67 0.38 -5.67
C ALA A 7 -4.11 1.46 -4.66
N THR A 8 -3.54 2.66 -4.72
CA THR A 8 -3.90 3.78 -3.85
C THR A 8 -5.31 4.30 -4.17
N GLU A 9 -5.62 4.48 -5.45
CA GLU A 9 -6.94 4.96 -5.87
C GLU A 9 -8.04 3.92 -5.62
N ARG A 10 -7.77 2.63 -5.86
CA ARG A 10 -8.68 1.54 -5.49
C ARG A 10 -8.95 1.51 -3.98
N ALA A 11 -7.91 1.68 -3.15
CA ALA A 11 -8.08 1.75 -1.70
C ALA A 11 -9.05 2.89 -1.31
N LYS A 12 -8.85 4.11 -1.83
CA LYS A 12 -9.75 5.25 -1.57
C LYS A 12 -11.18 4.96 -2.02
N GLN A 13 -11.35 4.33 -3.17
CA GLN A 13 -12.66 3.99 -3.73
C GLN A 13 -13.39 2.97 -2.84
N TYR A 14 -12.70 1.92 -2.40
CA TYR A 14 -13.26 0.93 -1.48
C TYR A 14 -13.61 1.55 -0.11
N GLU A 15 -12.80 2.46 0.42
CA GLU A 15 -13.17 3.19 1.64
C GLU A 15 -14.44 4.00 1.50
N ARG A 16 -14.60 4.66 0.35
CA ARG A 16 -15.82 5.42 0.06
C ARG A 16 -17.04 4.49 0.04
N PHE A 17 -16.94 3.33 -0.58
CA PHE A 17 -18.01 2.33 -0.56
C PHE A 17 -18.27 1.79 0.83
N ALA A 18 -17.23 1.45 1.59
CA ALA A 18 -17.36 0.98 2.97
C ALA A 18 -18.13 1.98 3.84
N ARG A 19 -17.81 3.27 3.75
CA ARG A 19 -18.54 4.34 4.45
C ARG A 19 -19.98 4.47 3.98
N GLY A 20 -20.22 4.37 2.67
CA GLY A 20 -21.56 4.44 2.11
C GLY A 20 -22.46 3.31 2.61
N TYR A 21 -21.95 2.08 2.61
CA TYR A 21 -22.67 0.92 3.12
C TYR A 21 -22.79 0.93 4.65
N ALA A 22 -21.80 1.44 5.37
CA ALA A 22 -21.90 1.62 6.83
C ALA A 22 -23.05 2.57 7.18
N LYS A 23 -23.22 3.67 6.42
CA LYS A 23 -24.36 4.58 6.58
C LYS A 23 -25.69 3.87 6.32
N LYS A 24 -25.80 3.12 5.22
CA LYS A 24 -27.02 2.34 4.90
C LYS A 24 -27.35 1.30 5.99
N ALA A 25 -26.33 0.66 6.56
CA ALA A 25 -26.51 -0.27 7.66
C ALA A 25 -27.09 0.42 8.92
N GLN A 26 -26.65 1.65 9.22
CA GLN A 26 -27.23 2.46 10.29
C GLN A 26 -28.69 2.84 10.02
N GLU A 27 -29.05 2.99 8.74
CA GLU A 27 -30.42 3.26 8.28
C GLU A 27 -31.30 2.00 8.24
N GLY A 28 -30.76 0.83 8.61
CA GLY A 28 -31.51 -0.44 8.70
C GLY A 28 -31.49 -1.30 7.43
N ASP A 29 -30.61 -0.99 6.45
CA ASP A 29 -30.45 -1.80 5.24
C ASP A 29 -29.83 -3.18 5.57
N ALA A 30 -30.64 -4.21 5.41
CA ALA A 30 -30.28 -5.60 5.67
C ALA A 30 -29.22 -6.07 4.67
N GLY A 31 -27.99 -6.30 5.15
CA GLY A 31 -26.86 -6.74 4.33
C GLY A 31 -25.83 -5.64 4.04
N ALA A 32 -26.19 -4.37 4.28
CA ALA A 32 -25.25 -3.26 4.12
C ALA A 32 -24.06 -3.36 5.09
N ALA A 33 -24.25 -3.93 6.29
CA ALA A 33 -23.16 -4.17 7.23
C ALA A 33 -22.08 -5.12 6.67
N GLN A 34 -22.50 -6.20 6.01
CA GLN A 34 -21.59 -7.17 5.38
C GLN A 34 -20.85 -6.54 4.19
N LEU A 35 -21.53 -5.72 3.39
CA LEU A 35 -20.92 -4.99 2.30
C LEU A 35 -19.91 -3.95 2.81
N ALA A 36 -20.25 -3.21 3.88
CA ALA A 36 -19.33 -2.27 4.51
C ALA A 36 -18.04 -2.96 4.98
N GLN A 37 -18.17 -4.11 5.63
CA GLN A 37 -17.03 -4.92 6.07
C GLN A 37 -16.21 -5.44 4.89
N THR A 38 -16.86 -5.94 3.84
CA THR A 38 -16.19 -6.43 2.63
C THR A 38 -15.34 -5.33 1.98
N PHE A 39 -15.92 -4.15 1.77
CA PHE A 39 -15.19 -3.03 1.18
C PHE A 39 -14.08 -2.49 2.09
N ALA A 40 -14.26 -2.52 3.42
CA ALA A 40 -13.19 -2.19 4.35
C ALA A 40 -12.00 -3.15 4.21
N SER A 41 -12.26 -4.46 4.11
CA SER A 41 -11.21 -5.48 3.90
C SER A 41 -10.48 -5.27 2.57
N LEU A 42 -11.20 -4.96 1.49
CA LEU A 42 -10.60 -4.66 0.19
C LEU A 42 -9.73 -3.40 0.21
N ALA A 43 -10.15 -2.36 0.95
CA ALA A 43 -9.34 -1.15 1.13
C ALA A 43 -8.03 -1.45 1.86
N VAL A 44 -8.06 -2.34 2.87
CA VAL A 44 -6.86 -2.78 3.60
C VAL A 44 -5.93 -3.60 2.69
N ALA A 45 -6.48 -4.53 1.91
CA ALA A 45 -5.70 -5.31 0.95
C ALA A 45 -4.98 -4.42 -0.07
N ALA A 46 -5.68 -3.45 -0.67
CA ALA A 46 -5.08 -2.52 -1.64
C ALA A 46 -3.98 -1.64 -1.01
N ARG A 47 -4.09 -1.29 0.28
CA ARG A 47 -3.00 -0.61 1.01
C ARG A 47 -1.79 -1.51 1.24
N MET A 48 -2.02 -2.78 1.55
CA MET A 48 -0.94 -3.75 1.72
C MET A 48 -0.16 -3.96 0.41
N GLU A 49 -0.85 -4.03 -0.74
CA GLU A 49 -0.19 -4.07 -2.06
C GLU A 49 0.73 -2.87 -2.27
N ARG A 50 0.27 -1.66 -1.92
CA ARG A 50 1.09 -0.44 -2.00
C ARG A 50 2.29 -0.48 -1.05
N MET A 51 2.10 -0.98 0.18
CA MET A 51 3.19 -1.10 1.16
C MET A 51 4.24 -2.11 0.70
N ASP A 52 3.82 -3.26 0.18
CA ASP A 52 4.72 -4.27 -0.35
C ASP A 52 5.57 -3.71 -1.51
N TRP A 53 4.95 -3.00 -2.45
CA TRP A 53 5.69 -2.29 -3.50
C TRP A 53 6.71 -1.31 -2.92
N ARG A 54 6.33 -0.50 -1.93
CA ARG A 54 7.23 0.48 -1.30
C ARG A 54 8.42 -0.21 -0.62
N MET A 55 8.20 -1.34 0.04
CA MET A 55 9.26 -2.12 0.66
C MET A 55 10.26 -2.66 -0.36
N ARG A 56 9.79 -3.14 -1.51
CA ARG A 56 10.68 -3.59 -2.61
C ARG A 56 11.53 -2.45 -3.16
N VAL A 57 10.95 -1.28 -3.39
CA VAL A 57 11.67 -0.10 -3.88
C VAL A 57 12.74 0.35 -2.88
N LEU A 58 12.39 0.45 -1.61
CA LEU A 58 13.35 0.80 -0.55
C LEU A 58 14.47 -0.25 -0.44
N GLY A 59 14.14 -1.53 -0.56
CA GLY A 59 15.13 -2.62 -0.59
C GLY A 59 16.15 -2.45 -1.71
N GLY A 60 15.69 -2.16 -2.94
CA GLY A 60 16.57 -1.89 -4.07
C GLY A 60 17.46 -0.66 -3.87
N GLN A 61 16.89 0.44 -3.37
CA GLN A 61 17.66 1.65 -3.06
C GLN A 61 18.75 1.39 -2.00
N LEU A 62 18.45 0.61 -0.97
CA LEU A 62 19.42 0.21 0.04
C LEU A 62 20.55 -0.64 -0.54
N GLU A 63 20.24 -1.54 -1.48
CA GLU A 63 21.24 -2.34 -2.18
C GLU A 63 22.18 -1.47 -3.03
N ASP A 64 21.65 -0.48 -3.74
CA ASP A 64 22.44 0.44 -4.56
C ASP A 64 23.36 1.33 -3.71
N VAL A 65 22.86 1.81 -2.57
CA VAL A 65 23.67 2.55 -1.58
C VAL A 65 24.80 1.66 -1.07
N LYS A 66 24.51 0.40 -0.71
CA LYS A 66 25.53 -0.56 -0.25
C LYS A 66 26.61 -0.77 -1.30
N LYS A 67 26.25 -1.02 -2.56
CA LYS A 67 27.20 -1.17 -3.68
C LYS A 67 28.11 0.06 -3.82
N SER A 68 27.52 1.25 -3.72
CA SER A 68 28.25 2.51 -3.80
C SER A 68 29.26 2.68 -2.66
N MET A 69 28.87 2.32 -1.43
CA MET A 69 29.76 2.33 -0.27
C MET A 69 30.90 1.31 -0.38
N ASP A 70 30.61 0.11 -0.88
CA ASP A 70 31.63 -0.93 -1.09
C ASP A 70 32.65 -0.50 -2.15
N LEU A 71 32.21 0.15 -3.23
CA LEU A 71 33.09 0.74 -4.23
C LEU A 71 33.96 1.86 -3.65
N LEU A 72 33.39 2.73 -2.81
CA LEU A 72 34.14 3.79 -2.13
C LEU A 72 35.21 3.22 -1.19
N ARG A 73 34.86 2.21 -0.39
CA ARG A 73 35.82 1.51 0.48
C ARG A 73 36.99 0.92 -0.30
N ARG A 74 36.71 0.25 -1.42
CA ARG A 74 37.77 -0.33 -2.28
C ARG A 74 38.70 0.71 -2.89
N LYS A 75 38.23 1.95 -3.07
CA LYS A 75 39.01 3.05 -3.64
C LYS A 75 39.80 3.85 -2.60
N LEU A 76 39.50 3.68 -1.31
CA LEU A 76 40.24 4.32 -0.24
C LEU A 76 41.42 3.41 0.16
N PRO A 77 42.68 3.91 0.11
CA PRO A 77 43.80 3.14 0.60
C PRO A 77 43.65 2.90 2.11
N GLU A 78 43.90 1.66 2.55
CA GLU A 78 44.03 1.33 3.97
C GLU A 78 45.10 2.25 4.56
N ARG A 79 44.70 3.10 5.51
CA ARG A 79 45.59 3.98 6.26
C ARG A 79 46.15 3.27 7.47
#